data_AF-I7GN45-F1
#
_entry.id   AF-I7GN45-F1
#
_cell.length_a   1.000
_cell.length_b   1.000
_cell.length_c   1.000
_cell.angle_alpha   90.00
_cell.angle_beta   90.00
_cell.angle_gamma   90.00
#
_symmetry.space_group_name_H-M   'P 1'
#
loop_
_entity.id
_entity.type
_entity.pdbx_description
1 polymer ?
#
loop_
_entity_poly.entity_id
_entity_poly.type
_entity_poly.pdbx_seq_one_letter_code
_entity_poly.pdbx_strand_id
1 'polypeptide(L)'
;MPEFGAAINKGKLRGKVDPVLIVGSGLTAADAVLCAYNSNIPVIHVFRRRVTDPSLIFKQLPKKLYPEYHKVYHMMCTQSYSVDSNLLSDYTSFPEHHVLSFKSDMKCVLQSISGLKKIFKLSAAVVLIGSHPNLSFLKDQGCYLGHKSSQPITCKGNPVEIDTFTYECIKEANLFALGPLVGDNFVRFLKGGALGVTRCLATRQKKKHLFVERGGGDGIA
;
A
#
# COMPACT_ATOMS: atom_id res chain seq x y z
N MET A 1 7.87 1.06 -6.94
CA MET A 1 8.50 2.39 -6.74
C MET A 1 9.99 2.42 -7.06
N PRO A 2 10.84 1.47 -6.62
CA PRO A 2 12.29 1.55 -6.87
C PRO A 2 12.63 1.68 -8.36
N GLU A 3 11.90 0.96 -9.21
CA GLU A 3 12.10 0.98 -10.66
C GLU A 3 11.71 2.31 -11.32
N PHE A 4 10.59 2.92 -10.91
CA PHE A 4 10.15 4.22 -11.44
C PHE A 4 11.12 5.34 -11.04
N GLY A 5 11.49 5.40 -9.76
CA GLY A 5 12.52 6.35 -9.29
C GLY A 5 13.86 6.14 -9.99
N ALA A 6 14.29 4.88 -10.18
CA ALA A 6 15.50 4.57 -10.93
C ALA A 6 15.41 5.00 -12.41
N ALA A 7 14.25 4.85 -13.06
CA ALA A 7 14.04 5.28 -14.44
C ALA A 7 14.13 6.81 -14.57
N ILE A 8 13.55 7.57 -13.62
CA ILE A 8 13.68 9.03 -13.55
C ILE A 8 15.13 9.44 -13.35
N ASN A 9 15.83 8.81 -12.39
CA ASN A 9 17.23 9.13 -12.09
C ASN A 9 18.17 8.84 -13.27
N LYS A 10 17.85 7.83 -14.09
CA LYS A 10 18.56 7.52 -15.34
C LYS A 10 18.20 8.45 -16.51
N GLY A 11 17.35 9.45 -16.28
CA GLY A 11 16.97 10.43 -17.30
C GLY A 11 16.02 9.90 -18.39
N LYS A 12 15.43 8.71 -18.22
CA LYS A 12 14.54 8.10 -19.23
C LYS A 12 13.28 8.93 -19.54
N LEU A 13 12.96 9.90 -18.68
CA LEU A 13 11.80 10.77 -18.76
C LEU A 13 12.17 12.27 -18.75
N ARG A 14 13.42 12.64 -19.10
CA ARG A 14 13.83 14.07 -19.19
C ARG A 14 13.60 14.63 -20.60
N GLY A 15 13.02 15.83 -20.70
CA GLY A 15 12.79 16.57 -21.96
C GLY A 15 11.39 17.19 -22.05
N LYS A 16 10.97 17.65 -23.23
CA LYS A 16 9.58 18.06 -23.51
C LYS A 16 8.73 16.80 -23.73
N VAL A 17 8.41 16.09 -22.65
CA VAL A 17 7.80 14.75 -22.68
C VAL A 17 6.30 14.81 -22.38
N ASP A 18 5.56 13.87 -22.95
CA ASP A 18 4.16 13.61 -22.60
C ASP A 18 4.05 13.29 -21.08
N PRO A 19 2.91 13.54 -20.43
CA PRO A 19 2.76 13.32 -18.99
C PRO A 19 2.94 11.85 -18.58
N VAL A 20 3.31 11.64 -17.31
CA VAL A 20 3.25 10.32 -16.66
C VAL A 20 1.88 10.16 -16.00
N LEU A 21 1.23 9.03 -16.27
CA LEU A 21 0.02 8.64 -15.58
C LEU A 21 0.36 7.96 -14.25
N ILE A 22 -0.21 8.42 -13.16
CA ILE A 22 -0.13 7.79 -11.84
C ILE A 22 -1.53 7.37 -11.42
N VAL A 23 -1.72 6.08 -11.15
CA VAL A 23 -3.02 5.51 -10.79
C VAL A 23 -3.02 5.05 -9.34
N GLY A 24 -3.91 5.60 -8.51
CA GLY A 24 -4.04 5.22 -7.10
C GLY A 24 -4.18 6.43 -6.19
N SER A 25 -4.58 6.22 -4.93
CA SER A 25 -4.81 7.30 -3.96
C SER A 25 -4.23 6.99 -2.57
N GLY A 26 -3.18 6.18 -2.54
CA GLY A 26 -2.45 5.80 -1.32
C GLY A 26 -1.12 6.53 -1.19
N LEU A 27 -0.38 6.25 -0.12
CA LEU A 27 0.95 6.86 0.11
C LEU A 27 1.94 6.57 -1.00
N THR A 28 1.98 5.33 -1.50
CA THR A 28 2.86 4.96 -2.62
C THR A 28 2.56 5.76 -3.89
N ALA A 29 1.28 6.04 -4.18
CA ALA A 29 0.89 6.90 -5.30
C ALA A 29 1.34 8.35 -5.07
N ALA A 30 1.20 8.86 -3.84
CA ALA A 30 1.69 10.17 -3.47
C ALA A 30 3.22 10.30 -3.59
N ASP A 31 3.98 9.28 -3.20
CA ASP A 31 5.43 9.23 -3.41
C ASP A 31 5.79 9.31 -4.90
N ALA A 32 5.03 8.63 -5.76
CA ALA A 32 5.23 8.69 -7.21
C ALA A 32 4.92 10.06 -7.78
N VAL A 33 3.84 10.70 -7.31
CA VAL A 33 3.48 12.07 -7.68
C VAL A 33 4.63 13.01 -7.31
N LEU A 34 5.12 12.96 -6.07
CA LEU A 34 6.22 13.80 -5.61
C LEU A 34 7.50 13.55 -6.41
N CYS A 35 7.82 12.29 -6.70
CA CYS A 35 9.01 11.91 -7.46
C CYS A 35 8.99 12.49 -8.89
N ALA A 36 7.87 12.37 -9.59
CA ALA A 36 7.70 12.92 -10.94
C ALA A 36 7.65 14.46 -10.92
N TYR A 37 6.82 15.02 -10.04
CA TYR A 37 6.60 16.47 -9.92
C TYR A 37 7.90 17.22 -9.57
N ASN A 38 8.67 16.75 -8.59
CA ASN A 38 9.94 17.36 -8.21
C ASN A 38 11.03 17.21 -9.29
N SER A 39 10.82 16.33 -10.27
CA SER A 39 11.70 16.13 -11.42
C SER A 39 11.24 16.92 -12.66
N ASN A 40 10.26 17.82 -12.52
CA ASN A 40 9.64 18.59 -13.60
C ASN A 40 9.03 17.71 -14.71
N ILE A 41 8.45 16.56 -14.34
CA ILE A 41 7.74 15.68 -15.25
C ILE A 41 6.24 15.92 -15.07
N PRO A 42 5.48 16.27 -16.12
CA PRO A 42 4.03 16.49 -16.01
C PRO A 42 3.30 15.23 -15.53
N VAL A 43 2.35 15.40 -14.60
CA VAL A 43 1.64 14.29 -13.94
C VAL A 43 0.14 14.33 -14.24
N ILE A 44 -0.39 13.22 -14.73
CA ILE A 44 -1.82 12.92 -14.71
C ILE A 44 -2.07 11.96 -13.54
N HIS A 45 -2.75 12.42 -12.49
CA HIS A 45 -3.02 11.63 -11.29
C HIS A 45 -4.48 11.17 -11.26
N VAL A 46 -4.71 9.87 -11.44
CA VAL A 46 -6.04 9.26 -11.56
C VAL A 46 -6.36 8.40 -10.34
N PHE A 47 -7.56 8.57 -9.80
CA PHE A 47 -8.03 7.73 -8.72
C PHE A 47 -9.55 7.63 -8.68
N ARG A 48 -10.05 6.45 -8.32
CA ARG A 48 -11.48 6.12 -8.29
C ARG A 48 -12.28 6.83 -7.20
N ARG A 49 -11.62 7.33 -6.16
CA ARG A 49 -12.28 7.93 -5.00
C ARG A 49 -12.54 9.41 -5.22
N ARG A 50 -13.51 9.95 -4.50
CA ARG A 50 -13.65 11.40 -4.32
C ARG A 50 -12.52 11.92 -3.47
N VAL A 51 -12.06 13.14 -3.76
CA VAL A 51 -11.10 13.86 -2.89
C VAL A 51 -11.62 14.08 -1.48
N THR A 52 -12.94 14.16 -1.31
CA THR A 52 -13.59 14.32 0.00
C THR A 52 -13.76 13.02 0.78
N ASP A 53 -13.45 11.86 0.19
CA ASP A 53 -13.64 10.54 0.81
C ASP A 53 -12.84 10.42 2.13
N PRO A 54 -13.49 10.08 3.27
CA PRO A 54 -12.83 9.96 4.57
C PRO A 54 -11.84 8.77 4.65
N SER A 55 -11.96 7.80 3.75
CA SER A 55 -11.07 6.65 3.67
C SER A 55 -9.71 6.94 2.99
N LEU A 56 -9.50 8.18 2.52
CA LEU A 56 -8.20 8.65 2.05
C LEU A 56 -7.24 8.81 3.24
N ILE A 57 -6.09 8.16 3.12
CA ILE A 57 -5.08 8.11 4.18
C ILE A 57 -4.52 9.51 4.54
N PHE A 58 -4.54 10.45 3.59
CA PHE A 58 -4.02 11.81 3.77
C PHE A 58 -4.67 12.58 4.93
N LYS A 59 -5.96 12.34 5.20
CA LYS A 59 -6.69 12.97 6.31
C LYS A 59 -6.33 12.37 7.67
N GLN A 60 -5.83 11.13 7.69
CA GLN A 60 -5.51 10.38 8.90
C GLN A 60 -4.06 10.63 9.37
N LEU A 61 -3.25 11.28 8.54
CA LEU A 61 -1.84 11.53 8.81
C LEU A 61 -1.65 12.89 9.49
N PRO A 62 -0.90 12.97 10.61
CA PRO A 62 -0.57 14.25 11.23
C PRO A 62 0.24 15.15 10.27
N LYS A 63 -0.27 16.36 9.99
CA LYS A 63 0.36 17.30 9.04
C LYS A 63 1.80 17.66 9.41
N LYS A 64 2.11 17.77 10.71
CA LYS A 64 3.45 18.07 11.20
C LYS A 64 4.47 16.96 10.88
N LEU A 65 4.03 15.69 10.86
CA LEU A 65 4.90 14.54 10.60
C LEU A 65 5.00 14.20 9.12
N TYR A 66 4.00 14.58 8.33
CA TYR A 66 3.87 14.21 6.91
C TYR A 66 3.47 15.39 6.00
N PRO A 67 4.16 16.53 6.04
CA PRO A 67 3.79 17.73 5.29
C PRO A 67 3.75 17.50 3.77
N GLU A 68 4.61 16.65 3.23
CA GLU A 68 4.71 16.29 1.82
C GLU A 68 3.43 15.59 1.30
N TYR A 69 2.83 14.71 2.11
CA TYR A 69 1.60 14.04 1.75
C TYR A 69 0.38 14.96 1.83
N HIS A 70 0.41 15.95 2.73
CA HIS A 70 -0.57 17.03 2.75
C HIS A 70 -0.44 17.95 1.54
N LYS A 71 0.78 18.21 1.04
CA LYS A 71 0.99 18.93 -0.22
C LYS A 71 0.35 18.19 -1.40
N VAL A 72 0.57 16.88 -1.52
CA VAL A 72 -0.08 16.07 -2.58
C VAL A 72 -1.60 16.13 -2.45
N TYR A 73 -2.13 15.96 -1.25
CA TYR A 73 -3.58 16.04 -1.02
C TYR A 73 -4.16 17.41 -1.36
N HIS A 74 -3.45 18.49 -1.03
CA HIS A 74 -3.85 19.84 -1.45
C HIS A 74 -3.90 19.96 -2.98
N MET A 75 -2.87 19.49 -3.69
CA MET A 75 -2.87 19.47 -5.16
C MET A 75 -4.01 18.62 -5.73
N MET A 76 -4.30 17.46 -5.13
CA MET A 76 -5.47 16.64 -5.52
C MET A 76 -6.77 17.43 -5.47
N CYS A 77 -6.95 18.30 -4.47
CA CYS A 77 -8.14 19.12 -4.29
C CYS A 77 -8.20 20.34 -5.23
N THR A 78 -7.09 21.06 -5.41
CA THR A 78 -7.09 22.38 -6.08
C THR A 78 -6.78 22.33 -7.57
N GLN A 79 -6.10 21.28 -8.04
CA GLN A 79 -5.63 21.15 -9.43
C GLN A 79 -6.37 20.01 -10.16
N SER A 80 -7.69 19.94 -9.94
CA SER A 80 -8.56 19.01 -10.67
C SER A 80 -8.72 19.47 -12.11
N TYR A 81 -8.76 18.50 -13.03
CA TYR A 81 -8.99 18.79 -14.44
C TYR A 81 -10.30 19.59 -14.61
N SER A 82 -10.19 20.81 -15.14
CA SER A 82 -11.33 21.61 -15.60
C SER A 82 -11.38 21.57 -17.12
N VAL A 83 -12.59 21.42 -17.68
CA VAL A 83 -12.82 21.43 -19.13
C VAL A 83 -12.43 22.77 -19.76
N ASP A 84 -12.46 23.85 -18.97
CA ASP A 84 -12.17 25.21 -19.43
C ASP A 84 -10.67 25.49 -19.54
N SER A 85 -9.81 24.65 -18.94
CA SER A 85 -8.36 24.75 -19.05
C SER A 85 -7.85 23.71 -20.05
N ASN A 86 -7.75 24.10 -21.32
CA ASN A 86 -7.14 23.27 -22.37
C ASN A 86 -5.63 23.03 -22.15
N LEU A 87 -5.03 23.65 -21.13
CA LEU A 87 -3.64 23.44 -20.72
C LEU A 87 -3.59 22.53 -19.49
N LEU A 88 -2.85 21.43 -19.63
CA LEU A 88 -2.48 20.58 -18.52
C LEU A 88 -1.39 21.30 -17.71
N SER A 89 -1.63 21.56 -16.44
CA SER A 89 -0.56 22.00 -15.52
C SER A 89 0.44 20.87 -15.27
N ASP A 90 1.58 21.18 -14.66
CA ASP A 90 2.62 20.20 -14.29
C ASP A 90 2.06 19.04 -13.43
N TYR A 91 0.93 19.26 -12.77
CA TYR A 91 0.13 18.24 -12.13
C TYR A 91 -1.35 18.46 -12.43
N THR A 92 -2.08 17.40 -12.75
CA THR A 92 -3.54 17.44 -12.92
C THR A 92 -4.19 16.22 -12.28
N SER A 93 -5.16 16.42 -11.40
CA SER A 93 -5.92 15.34 -10.75
C SER A 93 -7.21 15.00 -11.51
N PHE A 94 -7.52 13.70 -11.51
CA PHE A 94 -8.76 13.12 -12.04
C PHE A 94 -9.41 12.26 -10.94
N PRO A 95 -10.09 12.90 -9.97
CA PRO A 95 -10.89 12.18 -8.97
C PRO A 95 -12.08 11.50 -9.64
N GLU A 96 -12.55 10.38 -9.08
CA GLU A 96 -13.68 9.61 -9.64
C GLU A 96 -13.50 9.19 -11.11
N HIS A 97 -12.25 8.95 -11.49
CA HIS A 97 -11.90 8.39 -12.79
C HIS A 97 -11.17 7.06 -12.62
N HIS A 98 -11.28 6.21 -13.62
CA HIS A 98 -10.51 4.98 -13.72
C HIS A 98 -9.90 4.84 -15.11
N VAL A 99 -8.84 4.04 -15.21
CA VAL A 99 -8.26 3.67 -16.49
C VAL A 99 -9.12 2.58 -17.12
N LEU A 100 -9.64 2.85 -18.32
CA LEU A 100 -10.44 1.91 -19.08
C LEU A 100 -9.56 1.01 -19.94
N SER A 101 -8.54 1.57 -20.62
CA SER A 101 -7.59 0.79 -21.42
C SER A 101 -6.30 1.54 -21.67
N PHE A 102 -5.21 0.78 -21.80
CA PHE A 102 -3.96 1.22 -22.39
C PHE A 102 -3.93 0.82 -23.87
N LYS A 103 -3.47 1.73 -24.72
CA LYS A 103 -3.34 1.52 -26.16
C LYS A 103 -1.87 1.35 -26.52
N SER A 104 -1.60 0.67 -27.64
CA SER A 104 -0.24 0.40 -28.13
C SER A 104 0.52 1.66 -28.53
N ASP A 105 -0.17 2.76 -28.80
CA ASP A 105 0.40 4.06 -29.17
C ASP A 105 0.70 4.98 -27.96
N MET A 106 0.94 4.38 -26.79
CA MET A 106 1.20 5.09 -25.52
C MET A 106 0.06 6.02 -25.09
N LYS A 107 -1.17 5.74 -25.55
CA LYS A 107 -2.37 6.43 -25.07
C LYS A 107 -3.09 5.64 -23.99
N CYS A 108 -3.74 6.37 -23.10
CA CYS A 108 -4.62 5.83 -22.09
C CYS A 108 -6.02 6.42 -22.25
N VAL A 109 -7.03 5.57 -22.14
CA VAL A 109 -8.43 5.99 -22.06
C VAL A 109 -8.83 6.05 -20.60
N LEU A 110 -9.14 7.25 -20.11
CA LEU A 110 -9.73 7.47 -18.79
C LEU A 110 -11.24 7.54 -18.93
N GLN A 111 -11.96 7.02 -17.93
CA GLN A 111 -13.41 7.11 -17.85
C GLN A 111 -13.82 7.65 -16.48
N SER A 112 -14.66 8.69 -16.47
CA SER A 112 -15.30 9.20 -15.25
C SER A 112 -16.40 8.26 -14.77
N ILE A 113 -16.85 8.42 -13.53
CA ILE A 113 -18.06 7.73 -13.03
C ILE A 113 -19.33 8.08 -13.83
N SER A 114 -19.38 9.25 -14.48
CA SER A 114 -20.48 9.65 -15.37
C SER A 114 -20.41 9.01 -16.77
N GLY A 115 -19.38 8.20 -17.03
CA GLY A 115 -19.18 7.50 -18.29
C GLY A 115 -18.41 8.30 -19.34
N LEU A 116 -18.08 9.58 -19.09
CA LEU A 116 -17.31 10.41 -20.00
C LEU A 116 -15.90 9.84 -20.19
N LYS A 117 -15.50 9.67 -21.46
CA LYS A 117 -14.20 9.12 -21.82
C LYS A 117 -13.27 10.21 -22.32
N LYS A 118 -12.00 10.14 -21.92
CA LYS A 118 -10.93 11.03 -22.39
C LYS A 118 -9.70 10.23 -22.73
N ILE A 119 -8.97 10.68 -23.74
CA ILE A 119 -7.77 10.01 -24.24
C ILE A 119 -6.58 10.91 -23.99
N PHE A 120 -5.56 10.38 -23.32
CA PHE A 120 -4.31 11.09 -23.04
C PHE A 120 -3.14 10.31 -23.60
N LYS A 121 -2.20 11.02 -24.24
CA LYS A 121 -0.90 10.48 -24.61
C LYS A 121 0.02 10.56 -23.40
N LEU A 122 0.81 9.52 -23.17
CA LEU A 122 1.62 9.35 -21.97
C LEU A 122 3.05 8.97 -22.31
N SER A 123 3.99 9.32 -21.43
CA SER A 123 5.36 8.78 -21.48
C SER A 123 5.49 7.46 -20.72
N ALA A 124 4.70 7.28 -19.66
CA ALA A 124 4.65 6.06 -18.86
C ALA A 124 3.35 6.01 -18.05
N ALA A 125 2.98 4.81 -17.60
CA ALA A 125 1.92 4.60 -16.63
C ALA A 125 2.45 3.87 -15.40
N VAL A 126 2.16 4.40 -14.21
CA VAL A 126 2.57 3.84 -12.92
C VAL A 126 1.32 3.49 -12.12
N VAL A 127 1.01 2.19 -12.04
CA VAL A 127 -0.21 1.68 -11.40
C VAL A 127 0.08 1.29 -9.95
N LEU A 128 -0.47 2.05 -9.01
CA LEU A 128 -0.18 2.00 -7.57
C LEU A 128 -1.48 1.91 -6.75
N ILE A 129 -2.28 0.89 -7.05
CA ILE A 129 -3.63 0.68 -6.49
C ILE A 129 -3.65 -0.11 -5.16
N GLY A 130 -2.48 -0.28 -4.54
CA GLY A 130 -2.28 -1.09 -3.35
C GLY A 130 -1.69 -2.47 -3.68
N SER A 131 -1.54 -3.30 -2.66
CA SER A 131 -1.06 -4.68 -2.77
C SER A 131 -2.08 -5.65 -2.19
N HIS A 132 -2.02 -6.90 -2.65
CA HIS A 132 -2.78 -8.01 -2.10
C HIS A 132 -1.79 -9.07 -1.61
N PRO A 133 -1.95 -9.63 -0.41
CA PRO A 133 -1.05 -10.67 0.08
C PRO A 133 -1.17 -11.93 -0.79
N ASN A 134 -0.03 -12.52 -1.17
CA ASN A 134 -0.02 -13.83 -1.81
C ASN A 134 0.21 -14.90 -0.73
N LEU A 135 -0.84 -15.62 -0.39
CA LEU A 135 -0.83 -16.71 0.60
C LEU A 135 -1.13 -18.07 -0.05
N SER A 136 -0.89 -18.22 -1.35
CA SER A 136 -1.15 -19.46 -2.10
C SER A 136 -0.41 -20.71 -1.56
N PHE A 137 0.65 -20.50 -0.77
CA PHE A 137 1.36 -21.58 -0.08
C PHE A 137 0.63 -22.12 1.16
N LEU A 138 -0.45 -21.48 1.60
CA LEU A 138 -1.32 -21.94 2.68
C LEU A 138 -2.59 -22.57 2.11
N LYS A 139 -3.13 -23.55 2.84
CA LYS A 139 -4.45 -24.12 2.57
C LYS A 139 -5.49 -22.99 2.48
N ASP A 140 -6.32 -23.05 1.43
CA ASP A 140 -7.40 -22.07 1.17
C ASP A 140 -6.91 -20.61 1.22
N GLN A 141 -5.67 -20.36 0.78
CA GLN A 141 -4.99 -19.06 0.84
C GLN A 141 -4.95 -18.44 2.24
N GLY A 142 -5.02 -19.27 3.28
CA GLY A 142 -5.03 -18.83 4.68
C GLY A 142 -6.30 -18.10 5.10
N CYS A 143 -7.41 -18.19 4.35
CA CYS A 143 -8.67 -17.49 4.71
C CYS A 143 -9.11 -17.78 6.16
N TYR A 144 -8.91 -19.02 6.62
CA TYR A 144 -9.25 -19.45 7.97
C TYR A 144 -8.52 -18.64 9.06
N LEU A 145 -7.38 -18.01 8.77
CA LEU A 145 -6.58 -17.23 9.73
C LEU A 145 -7.15 -15.83 9.98
N GLY A 146 -8.01 -15.32 9.10
CA GLY A 146 -8.54 -13.95 9.21
C GLY A 146 -9.68 -13.86 10.20
N HIS A 147 -10.03 -12.66 10.67
CA HIS A 147 -11.21 -12.46 11.53
C HIS A 147 -12.49 -13.07 10.92
N LYS A 148 -12.65 -12.96 9.60
CA LYS A 148 -13.73 -13.57 8.82
C LYS A 148 -13.18 -14.77 8.04
N SER A 149 -13.36 -15.97 8.58
CA SER A 149 -12.77 -17.21 8.03
C SER A 149 -13.23 -17.56 6.60
N SER A 150 -14.35 -17.00 6.13
CA SER A 150 -14.91 -17.22 4.79
C SER A 150 -14.47 -16.19 3.75
N GLN A 151 -13.63 -15.21 4.13
CA GLN A 151 -13.19 -14.14 3.24
C GLN A 151 -11.66 -14.20 3.03
N PRO A 152 -11.16 -13.76 1.87
CA PRO A 152 -9.73 -13.63 1.63
C PRO A 152 -9.05 -12.73 2.68
N ILE A 153 -7.80 -13.04 3.00
CA ILE A 153 -6.98 -12.18 3.88
C ILE A 153 -6.69 -10.86 3.17
N THR A 154 -6.94 -9.75 3.86
CA THR A 154 -6.61 -8.42 3.36
C THR A 154 -6.07 -7.53 4.48
N CYS A 155 -5.12 -6.65 4.15
CA CYS A 155 -4.44 -5.80 5.13
C CYS A 155 -5.34 -4.77 5.85
N LYS A 156 -6.61 -4.63 5.45
CA LYS A 156 -7.55 -3.65 6.02
C LYS A 156 -8.94 -4.21 6.31
N GLY A 157 -9.45 -5.10 5.46
CA GLY A 157 -10.82 -5.59 5.57
C GLY A 157 -10.96 -6.89 6.36
N ASN A 158 -9.92 -7.73 6.32
CA ASN A 158 -9.87 -9.04 6.95
C ASN A 158 -8.42 -9.45 7.24
N PRO A 159 -7.72 -8.75 8.17
CA PRO A 159 -6.37 -9.12 8.55
C PRO A 159 -6.36 -10.48 9.28
N VAL A 160 -5.18 -11.10 9.34
CA VAL A 160 -4.91 -12.28 10.16
C VAL A 160 -5.16 -11.93 11.62
N GLU A 161 -5.94 -12.78 12.28
CA GLU A 161 -6.31 -12.62 13.68
C GLU A 161 -5.20 -13.15 14.58
N ILE A 162 -4.64 -12.27 15.40
CA ILE A 162 -3.51 -12.55 16.29
C ILE A 162 -3.80 -12.16 17.74
N ASP A 163 -3.07 -12.78 18.66
CA ASP A 163 -2.91 -12.26 20.02
C ASP A 163 -2.06 -10.99 19.98
N THR A 164 -2.56 -9.90 20.56
CA THR A 164 -1.97 -8.57 20.41
C THR A 164 -0.64 -8.38 21.15
N PHE A 165 -0.29 -9.27 22.08
CA PHE A 165 0.95 -9.18 22.86
C PHE A 165 2.05 -10.11 22.33
N THR A 166 1.67 -11.26 21.79
CA THR A 166 2.58 -12.29 21.30
C THR A 166 2.66 -12.36 19.78
N TYR A 167 1.69 -11.78 19.08
CA TYR A 167 1.53 -11.82 17.62
C TYR A 167 1.36 -13.24 17.05
N GLU A 168 0.98 -14.20 17.88
CA GLU A 168 0.61 -15.55 17.47
C GLU A 168 -0.79 -15.55 16.88
N CYS A 169 -0.99 -16.29 15.79
CA CYS A 169 -2.29 -16.49 15.18
C CYS A 169 -3.24 -17.19 16.16
N ILE A 170 -4.43 -16.61 16.37
CA ILE A 170 -5.45 -17.18 17.28
C ILE A 170 -5.93 -18.55 16.81
N LYS A 171 -5.98 -18.73 15.49
CA LYS A 171 -6.58 -19.91 14.85
C LYS A 171 -5.57 -20.99 14.46
N GLU A 172 -4.28 -20.75 14.67
CA GLU A 172 -3.22 -21.70 14.33
C GLU A 172 -2.05 -21.55 15.31
N ALA A 173 -1.89 -22.52 16.22
CA ALA A 173 -0.86 -22.47 17.24
C ALA A 173 0.55 -22.56 16.62
N ASN A 174 1.49 -21.81 17.19
CA ASN A 174 2.88 -21.66 16.73
C ASN A 174 3.03 -20.99 15.35
N LEU A 175 1.96 -20.51 14.73
CA LEU A 175 2.03 -19.63 13.58
C LEU A 175 1.99 -18.18 14.08
N PHE A 176 2.87 -17.33 13.56
CA PHE A 176 2.91 -15.92 13.90
C PHE A 176 2.75 -15.08 12.64
N ALA A 177 2.10 -13.93 12.75
CA ALA A 177 1.91 -13.01 11.64
C ALA A 177 2.34 -11.59 12.01
N LEU A 178 2.97 -10.89 11.07
CA LEU A 178 3.53 -9.55 11.28
C LEU A 178 3.28 -8.65 10.06
N GLY A 179 3.37 -7.34 10.28
CA GLY A 179 3.29 -6.35 9.21
C GLY A 179 1.88 -6.25 8.60
N PRO A 180 1.76 -5.98 7.29
CA PRO A 180 0.46 -5.71 6.68
C PRO A 180 -0.57 -6.83 6.84
N LEU A 181 -0.14 -8.08 7.02
CA LEU A 181 -1.04 -9.22 7.25
C LEU A 181 -1.89 -9.06 8.51
N VAL A 182 -1.39 -8.38 9.54
CA VAL A 182 -2.11 -8.12 10.80
C VAL A 182 -2.66 -6.68 10.87
N GLY A 183 -2.66 -5.96 9.74
CA GLY A 183 -3.12 -4.56 9.68
C GLY A 183 -2.02 -3.51 9.93
N ASP A 184 -0.78 -3.93 10.20
CA ASP A 184 0.34 -3.03 10.42
C ASP A 184 0.90 -2.51 9.08
N ASN A 185 0.38 -1.35 8.67
CA ASN A 185 0.71 -0.74 7.38
C ASN A 185 1.88 0.27 7.43
N PHE A 186 2.47 0.53 8.60
CA PHE A 186 3.63 1.41 8.77
C PHE A 186 4.82 0.67 9.36
N VAL A 187 6.01 0.94 8.84
CA VAL A 187 7.27 0.33 9.30
C VAL A 187 7.48 0.46 10.81
N ARG A 188 7.06 1.59 11.40
CA ARG A 188 7.19 1.83 12.85
C ARG A 188 6.45 0.79 13.72
N PHE A 189 5.40 0.16 13.19
CA PHE A 189 4.61 -0.83 13.92
C PHE A 189 5.27 -2.22 13.94
N LEU A 190 6.08 -2.56 12.92
CA LEU A 190 6.72 -3.87 12.80
C LEU A 190 7.67 -4.19 13.96
N LYS A 191 8.35 -3.17 14.52
CA LYS A 191 9.33 -3.37 15.60
C LYS A 191 8.69 -3.94 16.86
N GLY A 192 7.50 -3.45 17.21
CA GLY A 192 6.75 -3.92 18.38
C GLY A 192 6.34 -5.38 18.23
N GLY A 193 5.77 -5.71 17.07
CA GLY A 193 5.37 -7.10 16.79
C GLY A 193 6.53 -8.08 16.79
N ALA A 194 7.65 -7.74 16.16
CA ALA A 194 8.84 -8.61 16.15
C ALA A 194 9.35 -8.90 17.58
N LEU A 195 9.33 -7.90 18.47
CA LEU A 195 9.69 -8.08 19.87
C LEU A 195 8.69 -8.99 20.61
N GLY A 196 7.38 -8.83 20.35
CA GLY A 196 6.33 -9.68 20.91
C GLY A 196 6.52 -11.16 20.55
N VAL A 197 6.74 -11.45 19.27
CA VAL A 197 7.04 -12.82 18.77
C VAL A 197 8.29 -13.37 19.45
N THR A 198 9.39 -12.60 19.44
CA THR A 198 10.67 -13.04 20.02
C THR A 198 10.54 -13.35 21.50
N ARG A 199 9.84 -12.51 22.26
CA ARG A 199 9.58 -12.72 23.69
C ARG A 199 8.74 -13.98 23.93
N CYS A 200 7.70 -14.21 23.11
CA CYS A 200 6.86 -15.40 23.20
C CYS A 200 7.70 -16.68 23.02
N LEU A 201 8.50 -16.73 21.95
CA LEU A 201 9.39 -17.85 21.64
C LEU A 201 10.44 -18.08 22.74
N ALA A 202 11.11 -17.02 23.20
CA ALA A 202 12.12 -17.11 24.27
C ALA A 202 11.51 -17.64 25.59
N THR A 203 10.29 -17.22 25.93
CA THR A 203 9.60 -17.69 27.13
C THR A 203 9.23 -19.18 27.01
N ARG A 204 8.78 -19.63 25.83
CA ARG A 204 8.49 -21.05 25.57
C ARG A 204 9.76 -21.90 25.63
N GLN A 205 10.87 -21.41 25.10
CA GLN A 205 12.16 -22.11 25.14
C GLN A 205 12.64 -22.30 26.58
N LYS A 206 12.60 -21.25 27.42
CA LYS A 206 12.95 -21.36 28.85
C LYS A 206 12.09 -22.38 29.58
N LYS A 207 10.77 -22.36 29.34
CA LYS A 207 9.86 -23.37 29.92
C LYS A 207 10.24 -24.79 29.48
N LYS A 208 10.53 -25.01 28.19
CA LYS A 208 10.97 -26.32 27.69
C LYS A 208 12.27 -26.78 28.37
N HIS A 209 13.27 -25.92 28.53
CA HIS A 209 14.51 -26.27 29.25
C HIS A 209 14.25 -26.63 30.72
N LEU A 210 13.38 -25.89 31.42
CA LEU A 210 13.00 -26.20 32.81
C LEU A 210 12.30 -27.57 32.95
N PHE A 211 11.49 -27.99 31.97
CA PHE A 211 10.87 -29.32 31.96
C PHE A 211 11.86 -30.44 31.65
N VAL A 212 12.85 -30.20 30.77
CA VAL A 212 13.90 -31.17 30.46
C VAL A 212 14.85 -31.36 31.65
N GLU A 213 15.25 -30.29 32.34
CA GLU A 213 16.09 -30.38 33.54
C GLU A 213 15.41 -31.10 34.71
N ARG A 214 14.10 -30.93 34.89
CA ARG A 214 13.33 -31.65 35.93
C ARG A 214 13.04 -33.11 35.60
N GLY A 215 13.10 -33.52 34.34
CA GLY A 215 12.87 -34.90 33.91
C GLY A 215 14.12 -35.80 33.89
N GLY A 216 15.30 -35.25 34.18
CA GLY A 216 16.59 -35.96 34.14
C GLY A 216 17.07 -36.51 35.49
N GLY A 217 16.32 -36.32 36.56
CA GLY A 217 16.65 -36.81 37.91
C GLY A 217 15.47 -37.56 38.50
N ASP A 218 15.39 -38.85 38.18
CA ASP A 218 14.98 -39.93 39.11
C ASP A 218 14.87 -41.23 38.31
N GLY A 219 15.96 -42.00 38.36
CA GLY A 219 16.09 -43.29 37.69
C GLY A 219 17.38 -43.96 38.11
N ILE A 220 17.54 -44.23 39.41
CA ILE A 220 18.49 -45.22 39.90
C ILE A 220 17.75 -46.12 40.91
N ALA A 221 17.80 -47.42 40.60
CA ALA A 221 17.31 -48.54 41.38
C ALA A 221 18.08 -48.74 42.70
#